data_AF-A0A940EGS1-F1
#
_entry.id   AF-A0A940EGS1-F1
#
_cell.length_a   1.000
_cell.length_b   1.000
_cell.length_c   1.000
_cell.angle_alpha   90.00
_cell.angle_beta   90.00
_cell.angle_gamma   90.00
#
_symmetry.space_group_name_H-M   'P 1'
#
loop_
_entity.id
_entity.type
_entity.pdbx_description
1 polymer ?
#
loop_
_entity_poly.entity_id
_entity_poly.type
_entity_poly.pdbx_seq_one_letter_code
_entity_poly.pdbx_strand_id
1 'polypeptide(L)'
;MVAFVGLLALHTIEILAFAAVYRALQGWGVGGLDGSYDPCWSGLIYFSGVNFATLGYTQIEASGPIRMVNMMQSLGGFMVLTWSATFLYSVCERASRE
;
A
#
# COMPACT_ATOMS: atom_id res chain seq x y z
N MET A 1 20.73 -7.34 -6.31
CA MET A 1 20.38 -5.92 -6.11
C MET A 1 19.26 -5.45 -7.04
N VAL A 2 19.35 -5.68 -8.35
CA VAL A 2 18.33 -5.23 -9.33
C VAL A 2 16.91 -5.68 -8.98
N ALA A 3 16.70 -6.96 -8.65
CA ALA A 3 15.38 -7.49 -8.29
C ALA A 3 14.77 -6.79 -7.05
N PHE A 4 15.59 -6.54 -6.02
CA PHE A 4 15.14 -5.86 -4.81
C PHE A 4 14.68 -4.41 -5.10
N VAL A 5 15.49 -3.64 -5.84
CA VAL A 5 15.14 -2.27 -6.21
C VAL A 5 13.91 -2.23 -7.11
N GLY A 6 13.77 -3.21 -8.02
CA GLY A 6 12.58 -3.36 -8.86
C GLY A 6 11.30 -3.61 -8.05
N LEU A 7 11.36 -4.51 -7.06
CA LEU A 7 10.23 -4.75 -6.14
C LEU A 7 9.90 -3.52 -5.30
N LEU A 8 10.91 -2.82 -4.79
CA LEU A 8 10.69 -1.57 -4.04
C LEU A 8 9.96 -0.52 -4.89
N ALA A 9 10.38 -0.36 -6.15
CA ALA A 9 9.72 0.55 -7.09
C ALA A 9 8.29 0.10 -7.40
N LEU A 10 8.07 -1.21 -7.63
CA LEU A 10 6.74 -1.78 -7.87
C LEU A 10 5.79 -1.49 -6.70
N HIS A 11 6.19 -1.80 -5.47
CA HIS A 11 5.36 -1.54 -4.29
C HIS A 11 5.11 -0.06 -4.05
N THR A 12 6.09 0.79 -4.37
CA THR A 12 5.89 2.24 -4.33
C THR A 12 4.80 2.66 -5.32
N ILE A 13 4.80 2.13 -6.54
CA ILE A 13 3.75 2.40 -7.54
C ILE A 13 2.39 1.90 -7.06
N GLU A 14 2.30 0.73 -6.44
CA GLU A 14 1.05 0.21 -5.87
C GLU A 14 0.49 1.14 -4.78
N ILE A 15 1.35 1.62 -3.88
CA ILE A 15 0.98 2.58 -2.82
C ILE A 15 0.46 3.88 -3.43
N LEU A 16 1.15 4.42 -4.45
CA LEU A 16 0.73 5.65 -5.15
C LEU A 16 -0.60 5.45 -5.91
N ALA A 17 -0.80 4.30 -6.53
CA ALA A 17 -2.04 3.96 -7.22
C ALA A 17 -3.23 3.90 -6.26
N PHE A 18 -3.07 3.25 -5.10
CA PHE A 18 -4.11 3.24 -4.07
C PHE A 18 -4.36 4.64 -3.47
N ALA A 19 -3.33 5.47 -3.31
CA ALA A 19 -3.51 6.87 -2.90
C ALA A 19 -4.39 7.66 -3.90
N ALA A 20 -4.21 7.41 -5.21
CA ALA A 20 -5.07 7.97 -6.25
C ALA A 20 -6.52 7.44 -6.16
N VAL A 21 -6.70 6.15 -5.88
CA VAL A 21 -8.02 5.55 -5.65
C VAL A 21 -8.72 6.23 -4.47
N TYR A 22 -8.04 6.44 -3.34
CA TYR A 22 -8.63 7.15 -2.21
C TYR A 22 -9.02 8.58 -2.53
N ARG A 23 -8.18 9.32 -3.29
CA ARG A 23 -8.53 10.67 -3.76
C ARG A 23 -9.82 10.65 -4.59
N ALA A 24 -9.95 9.69 -5.51
CA ALA A 24 -11.14 9.56 -6.35
C ALA A 24 -12.39 9.22 -5.53
N LEU A 25 -12.28 8.28 -4.59
CA LEU A 25 -13.39 7.87 -3.71
C LEU A 25 -13.86 9.01 -2.81
N GLN A 26 -12.94 9.81 -2.26
CA GLN A 26 -13.28 11.03 -1.51
C GLN A 26 -14.00 12.04 -2.40
N GLY A 27 -13.55 12.24 -3.65
CA GLY A 27 -14.20 13.12 -4.62
C GLY A 27 -15.63 12.70 -5.01
N TRP A 28 -15.93 11.41 -4.94
CA TRP A 28 -17.28 10.86 -5.15
C TRP A 28 -18.14 10.81 -3.88
N GLY A 29 -17.62 11.23 -2.73
CA GLY A 29 -18.34 11.20 -1.45
C GLY A 29 -18.55 9.79 -0.90
N VAL A 30 -17.72 8.81 -1.28
CA VAL A 30 -17.83 7.39 -0.89
C VAL A 30 -17.18 7.13 0.49
N GLY A 31 -17.36 8.06 1.42
CA GLY A 31 -16.69 8.08 2.73
C GLY A 31 -15.50 9.02 2.81
N GLY A 32 -14.86 9.07 3.98
CA GLY A 32 -13.81 10.01 4.31
C GLY A 32 -12.66 9.39 5.09
N LEU A 33 -11.60 10.17 5.27
CA LEU A 33 -10.51 9.89 6.19
C LEU A 33 -10.54 10.99 7.26
N ASP A 34 -10.57 10.60 8.52
CA ASP A 34 -10.70 11.49 9.68
C ASP A 34 -9.52 11.30 10.65
N GLY A 35 -9.46 12.10 11.72
CA GLY A 35 -8.40 12.10 12.72
C GLY A 35 -7.24 13.02 12.33
N SER A 36 -6.00 12.54 12.49
CA SER A 36 -4.77 13.26 12.14
C SER A 36 -4.45 13.28 10.63
N TYR A 37 -5.47 13.08 9.79
CA TYR A 37 -5.33 13.00 8.35
C TYR A 37 -4.98 14.36 7.74
N ASP A 38 -3.88 14.42 6.99
CA ASP A 38 -3.57 15.53 6.10
C ASP A 38 -4.30 15.34 4.75
N PRO A 39 -5.24 16.22 4.36
CA PRO A 39 -5.96 16.13 3.10
C PRO A 39 -5.10 16.38 1.85
N CYS A 40 -3.81 16.71 2.02
CA CYS A 40 -2.86 16.80 0.92
C CYS A 40 -2.54 15.42 0.31
N TRP A 41 -1.85 15.42 -0.83
CA TRP A 41 -1.41 14.20 -1.50
C TRP A 41 -0.48 13.34 -0.63
N SER A 42 0.37 13.99 0.18
CA SER A 42 1.26 13.36 1.16
C SER A 42 0.52 12.49 2.17
N GLY A 43 -0.59 12.99 2.72
CA GLY A 43 -1.38 12.25 3.71
C GLY A 43 -2.07 11.02 3.13
N LEU A 44 -2.51 11.08 1.87
CA LEU A 44 -3.06 9.92 1.17
C LEU A 44 -2.01 8.84 0.88
N ILE A 45 -0.80 9.25 0.46
CA ILE A 45 0.32 8.31 0.26
C ILE A 45 0.68 7.66 1.58
N TYR A 46 0.77 8.44 2.67
CA TYR A 46 1.06 7.93 4.00
C TYR A 46 0.01 6.91 4.46
N PHE A 47 -1.27 7.26 4.37
CA PHE A 47 -2.38 6.36 4.69
C PHE A 47 -2.34 5.07 3.87
N SER A 48 -2.16 5.19 2.55
CA SER A 48 -2.04 4.06 1.63
C SER A 48 -0.85 3.16 1.99
N GLY A 49 0.32 3.74 2.26
CA GLY A 49 1.53 2.99 2.61
C GLY A 49 1.38 2.21 3.92
N VAL A 50 0.83 2.84 4.97
CA VAL A 50 0.61 2.19 6.26
C VAL A 50 -0.37 1.02 6.16
N ASN A 51 -1.43 1.15 5.36
CA ASN A 51 -2.38 0.06 5.14
C ASN A 51 -1.79 -1.03 4.24
N PHE A 52 -1.12 -0.68 3.14
CA PHE A 52 -0.44 -1.63 2.25
C PHE A 52 0.58 -2.50 2.99
N ALA A 53 1.40 -1.88 3.83
CA ALA A 53 2.39 -2.57 4.65
C ALA A 53 1.78 -3.22 5.90
N THR A 54 0.46 -3.13 6.10
CA THR A 54 -0.27 -3.70 7.24
C THR A 54 0.23 -3.24 8.61
N LEU A 55 0.78 -2.03 8.68
CA LEU A 55 1.37 -1.49 9.90
C LEU A 55 0.32 -1.16 10.97
N GLY A 56 -0.93 -0.86 10.58
CA GLY A 56 -2.05 -0.67 11.52
C GLY A 56 -1.97 0.55 12.44
N TYR A 57 -0.88 1.33 12.40
CA TYR A 57 -0.67 2.53 13.20
C TYR A 57 -1.12 3.78 12.46
N THR A 58 -2.42 3.96 12.31
CA THR A 58 -2.95 5.24 11.85
C THR A 58 -3.78 5.89 12.94
N GLN A 59 -3.32 7.05 13.40
CA GLN A 59 -4.17 8.09 14.00
C GLN A 59 -5.15 8.68 12.94
N ILE A 60 -5.38 7.95 11.85
CA ILE A 60 -6.22 8.28 10.70
C ILE A 60 -7.24 7.15 10.60
N GLU A 61 -8.52 7.49 10.63
CA GLU A 61 -9.61 6.53 10.57
C GLU A 61 -10.39 6.69 9.27
N ALA A 62 -10.64 5.57 8.60
CA ALA A 62 -11.50 5.53 7.42
C ALA A 62 -12.97 5.42 7.85
N SER A 63 -13.82 6.32 7.36
CA SER A 63 -15.26 6.35 7.64
C SER A 63 -16.09 6.12 6.37
N GLY A 64 -17.15 5.32 6.47
CA GLY A 64 -18.01 4.99 5.33
C GLY A 64 -17.49 3.84 4.43
N PRO A 65 -18.02 3.71 3.20
CA PRO A 65 -17.75 2.55 2.33
C PRO A 65 -16.28 2.39 1.90
N ILE A 66 -15.48 3.48 1.92
CA ILE A 66 -14.03 3.47 1.69
C ILE A 66 -13.28 2.45 2.58
N ARG A 67 -13.84 2.07 3.74
CA ARG A 67 -13.29 1.04 4.64
C ARG A 67 -13.14 -0.32 3.97
N MET A 68 -14.04 -0.68 3.04
CA MET A 68 -13.94 -1.95 2.32
C MET A 68 -12.74 -1.95 1.38
N VAL A 69 -12.49 -0.82 0.70
CA VAL A 69 -11.30 -0.64 -0.15
C VAL A 69 -10.04 -0.66 0.71
N ASN A 70 -10.07 -0.02 1.87
CA ASN A 70 -8.97 -0.05 2.82
C ASN A 70 -8.63 -1.46 3.32
N MET A 71 -9.64 -2.24 3.71
CA MET A 71 -9.47 -3.64 4.08
C MET A 71 -8.85 -4.45 2.92
N MET A 72 -9.36 -4.28 1.70
CA MET A 72 -8.88 -5.01 0.53
C MET A 72 -7.45 -4.62 0.17
N GLN A 73 -7.08 -3.34 0.31
CA GLN A 73 -5.71 -2.91 0.11
C GLN A 73 -4.76 -3.58 1.12
N SER A 74 -5.12 -3.63 2.39
CA SER A 74 -4.29 -4.27 3.41
C SER A 74 -4.10 -5.76 3.15
N LEU A 75 -5.18 -6.46 2.76
CA LEU A 75 -5.10 -7.86 2.36
C LEU A 75 -4.23 -8.05 1.10
N GLY A 76 -4.44 -7.22 0.08
CA GLY A 76 -3.66 -7.25 -1.16
C GLY A 76 -2.17 -7.00 -0.91
N GLY A 77 -1.85 -5.93 -0.18
CA GLY A 77 -0.47 -5.57 0.17
C GLY A 77 0.24 -6.70 0.92
N PHE A 78 -0.41 -7.31 1.91
CA PHE A 78 0.11 -8.49 2.60
C PHE A 78 0.45 -9.64 1.65
N MET A 79 -0.45 -9.98 0.73
CA MET A 79 -0.25 -11.07 -0.22
C MET A 79 0.91 -10.78 -1.18
N VAL A 80 0.96 -9.59 -1.77
CA VAL A 80 1.99 -9.24 -2.76
C VAL A 80 3.36 -9.07 -2.09
N LEU A 81 3.43 -8.51 -0.87
CA LEU A 81 4.69 -8.44 -0.11
C LEU A 81 5.23 -9.85 0.21
N THR A 82 4.35 -10.77 0.62
CA THR A 82 4.73 -12.16 0.89
C THR A 82 5.24 -12.87 -0.36
N TRP A 83 4.55 -12.72 -1.49
CA TRP A 83 5.01 -13.26 -2.77
C TRP A 83 6.33 -12.66 -3.23
N SER A 84 6.52 -11.36 -3.01
CA SER A 84 7.75 -10.64 -3.38
C SER A 84 8.95 -11.13 -2.58
N ALA A 85 8.77 -11.44 -1.29
CA ALA A 85 9.80 -12.06 -0.47
C ALA A 85 10.19 -13.47 -1.01
N THR A 86 9.21 -14.31 -1.32
CA THR A 86 9.45 -15.65 -1.89
C THR A 86 10.13 -15.59 -3.27
N PHE A 87 9.73 -14.63 -4.10
CA PHE A 87 10.38 -14.37 -5.39
C PHE A 87 11.82 -13.90 -5.21
N LEU A 88 12.07 -12.94 -4.32
CA LEU A 88 13.41 -12.43 -4.06
C LEU A 88 14.33 -13.53 -3.50
N TYR A 89 13.82 -14.38 -2.60
CA TYR A 89 14.54 -15.56 -2.12
C TYR A 89 14.95 -16.48 -3.28
N SER A 90 14.00 -16.79 -4.17
CA SER A 90 14.26 -17.64 -5.35
C SER A 90 15.31 -17.03 -6.29
N VAL A 91 15.34 -15.71 -6.46
CA VAL A 91 16.35 -15.00 -7.26
C VAL A 91 17.72 -15.07 -6.59
N CYS A 92 17.79 -14.83 -5.29
CA CYS A 92 19.04 -14.89 -4.52
C CYS A 92 19.61 -16.32 -4.50
N GLU A 93 18.77 -17.34 -4.35
CA GLU A 93 19.21 -18.74 -4.37
C GLU A 93 19.84 -19.09 -5.73
N ARG A 94 19.21 -18.71 -6.84
CA ARG A 94 19.75 -18.93 -8.19
C ARG A 94 21.11 -18.24 -8.38
N ALA A 95 21.21 -16.98 -7.98
CA ALA A 95 22.44 -16.20 -8.10
C ALA A 95 23.59 -16.74 -7.22
N SER A 96 23.29 -17.45 -6.12
CA SER A 96 24.31 -18.07 -5.26
C SER A 96 24.87 -19.39 -5.78
N ARG A 97 24.19 -20.02 -6.74
CA ARG A 97 24.59 -21.31 -7.35
C ARG A 97 25.44 -21.12 -8.61
N GLU A 98 25.56 -19.90 -9.10
CA GLU A 98 26.41 -19.47 -10.21
C GLU A 98 27.78 -18.99 -9.69
#